data_AF-A0A953QZG4-F1
#
_entry.id   AF-A0A953QZG4-F1
#
_cell.length_a   1.000
_cell.length_b   1.000
_cell.length_c   1.000
_cell.angle_alpha   90.00
_cell.angle_beta   90.00
_cell.angle_gamma   90.00
#
_symmetry.space_group_name_H-M   'P 1'
#
loop_
_entity.id
_entity.type
_entity.pdbx_description
1 polymer ?
#
loop_
_entity_poly.entity_id
_entity_poly.type
_entity_poly.pdbx_seq_one_letter_code
_entity_poly.pdbx_strand_id
1 'polypeptide(L)'
;MRLAILKVILWPKDTSHAPRIIPFEPGRINIISGENGSGKSTITWIIDYCLGSDKCSIPVGLIRDVTGWFGLHLRLANTEMIVARRNPGDQQATNEMYWSEGLKLGVPPIISEKNARVEDLKYRFNQISNLPSLDFAGGEDVGFAGRPSFRDMSSFNSNRSILSRIPTRSFTRRTLQKTVRN
;
A
#
# COMPACT_ATOMS: atom_id res chain seq x y z
N MET A 1 -11.50 -3.08 -14.79
CA MET A 1 -10.86 -1.78 -14.47
C MET A 1 -9.34 -1.95 -14.50
N ARG A 2 -8.60 -1.06 -15.18
CA ARG A 2 -7.13 -1.00 -15.07
C ARG A 2 -6.78 0.18 -14.17
N LEU A 3 -6.29 -0.12 -12.97
CA LEU A 3 -5.67 0.85 -12.09
C LEU A 3 -4.17 0.56 -12.05
N ALA A 4 -3.35 1.57 -12.26
CA ALA A 4 -1.91 1.43 -12.19
C ALA A 4 -1.30 2.60 -11.41
N ILE A 5 -0.31 2.30 -10.57
CA ILE A 5 0.47 3.33 -9.88
C ILE A 5 1.52 3.81 -10.87
N LEU A 6 1.52 5.11 -11.15
CA LEU A 6 2.52 5.77 -12.01
C LEU A 6 3.69 6.29 -11.20
N LYS A 7 3.42 6.90 -10.04
CA LYS A 7 4.45 7.54 -9.21
C LYS A 7 4.06 7.48 -7.74
N VAL A 8 5.04 7.31 -6.87
CA VAL A 8 4.92 7.61 -5.43
C VAL A 8 5.60 8.96 -5.21
N ILE A 9 4.94 9.85 -4.46
CA ILE A 9 5.39 11.21 -4.25
C ILE A 9 5.48 11.47 -2.75
N LEU A 10 6.60 12.06 -2.32
CA LEU A 10 6.86 12.44 -0.94
C LEU A 10 7.07 13.94 -0.90
N TRP A 11 6.13 14.68 -0.32
CA TRP A 11 6.30 16.11 -0.09
C TRP A 11 7.03 16.34 1.23
N PRO A 12 8.16 17.05 1.22
CA PRO A 12 8.89 17.38 2.45
C PRO A 12 8.07 18.31 3.34
N LYS A 13 8.36 18.31 4.65
CA LYS A 13 7.82 19.31 5.59
C LYS A 13 8.38 20.70 5.32
N ASP A 14 9.65 20.75 4.91
CA ASP A 14 10.30 21.99 4.51
C ASP A 14 9.95 22.30 3.06
N THR A 15 9.22 23.41 2.86
CA THR A 15 8.78 23.91 1.55
C THR A 15 9.92 24.38 0.66
N SER A 16 11.14 24.51 1.20
CA SER A 16 12.35 24.83 0.44
C SER A 16 12.83 23.66 -0.41
N HIS A 17 12.43 22.43 -0.07
CA HIS A 17 12.81 21.22 -0.79
C HIS A 17 11.73 20.79 -1.77
N ALA A 18 12.15 20.35 -2.96
CA ALA A 18 11.24 19.79 -3.96
C ALA A 18 10.71 18.41 -3.52
N PRO A 19 9.48 18.03 -3.92
CA PRO A 19 8.93 16.72 -3.62
C PRO A 19 9.77 15.62 -4.27
N ARG A 20 10.02 14.55 -3.52
CA ARG A 20 10.72 13.38 -4.04
C ARG A 20 9.72 12.50 -4.80
N ILE A 21 10.01 12.28 -6.07
CA ILE A 21 9.15 11.51 -6.98
C ILE A 21 9.84 10.19 -7.30
N ILE A 22 9.15 9.08 -7.06
CA ILE A 22 9.60 7.73 -7.40
C ILE A 22 8.69 7.23 -8.53
N PRO A 23 9.19 7.17 -9.78
CA PRO A 23 8.41 6.70 -10.92
C PRO A 23 8.26 5.18 -10.91
N PHE A 24 7.11 4.70 -11.36
CA PHE A 24 6.77 3.31 -11.58
C PHE A 24 6.36 3.12 -13.03
N GLU A 25 6.77 2.00 -13.63
CA GLU A 25 6.39 1.61 -14.98
C GLU A 25 5.13 0.72 -14.92
N PRO A 26 3.97 1.21 -15.40
CA PRO A 26 2.75 0.41 -15.39
C PRO A 26 2.85 -0.76 -16.36
N GLY A 27 2.39 -1.95 -15.95
CA GLY A 27 2.43 -3.16 -16.77
C GLY A 27 3.78 -3.88 -16.79
N ARG A 28 4.75 -3.42 -15.99
CA ARG A 28 6.03 -4.09 -15.76
C ARG A 28 6.23 -4.43 -14.29
N ILE A 29 7.12 -5.39 -14.04
CA ILE A 29 7.57 -5.70 -12.68
C ILE A 29 8.53 -4.59 -12.25
N ASN A 30 8.08 -3.75 -11.32
CA ASN A 30 8.91 -2.70 -10.73
C ASN A 30 9.73 -3.31 -9.58
N ILE A 31 11.03 -3.48 -9.79
CA ILE A 31 11.94 -4.03 -8.78
C ILE A 31 12.46 -2.89 -7.90
N ILE A 32 12.01 -2.85 -6.65
CA ILE A 32 12.53 -1.92 -5.64
C ILE A 32 13.70 -2.63 -4.94
N SER A 33 14.93 -2.36 -5.39
CA SER A 33 16.15 -2.88 -4.77
C SER A 33 16.65 -1.99 -3.63
N GLY A 34 17.27 -2.61 -2.63
CA GLY A 34 17.94 -1.94 -1.52
C GLY A 34 18.48 -2.96 -0.52
N GLU A 35 19.24 -2.54 0.47
CA GLU A 35 19.78 -3.41 1.53
C GLU A 35 18.71 -3.83 2.56
N ASN A 36 18.76 -5.05 3.12
CA ASN A 36 17.75 -5.49 4.09
C ASN A 36 17.62 -4.47 5.25
N GLY A 37 16.40 -4.00 5.53
CA GLY A 37 16.14 -2.92 6.50
C GLY A 37 16.11 -1.49 5.94
N SER A 38 16.45 -1.27 4.66
CA SER A 38 16.57 0.08 4.06
C SER A 38 15.25 0.74 3.63
N GLY A 39 14.09 0.27 4.10
CA GLY A 39 12.80 0.89 3.77
C GLY A 39 12.12 0.44 2.47
N LYS A 40 12.46 -0.74 1.93
CA LYS A 40 11.69 -1.38 0.83
C LYS A 40 10.22 -1.57 1.20
N SER A 41 9.96 -2.11 2.40
CA SER A 41 8.61 -2.25 2.94
C SER A 41 7.91 -0.91 3.15
N THR A 42 8.68 0.17 3.35
CA THR A 42 8.14 1.51 3.54
C THR A 42 7.38 2.01 2.34
N ILE A 43 7.82 1.69 1.12
CA ILE A 43 7.08 2.08 -0.10
C ILE A 43 5.72 1.38 -0.14
N THR A 44 5.65 0.08 0.18
CA THR A 44 4.39 -0.66 0.27
C THR A 44 3.46 -0.07 1.34
N TRP A 45 4.01 0.32 2.51
CA TRP A 45 3.23 0.97 3.57
C TRP A 45 2.76 2.37 3.20
N ILE A 46 3.54 3.13 2.43
CA ILE A 46 3.13 4.44 1.90
C ILE A 46 1.93 4.26 0.95
N ILE A 47 2.01 3.27 0.05
CA ILE A 47 0.92 2.96 -0.86
C ILE A 47 -0.35 2.59 -0.08
N ASP A 48 -0.24 1.66 0.87
CA ASP A 48 -1.36 1.23 1.72
C ASP A 48 -1.97 2.41 2.50
N TYR A 49 -1.11 3.27 3.06
CA TYR A 49 -1.54 4.44 3.81
C TYR A 49 -2.33 5.44 2.96
N CYS A 50 -1.87 5.69 1.72
CA CYS A 50 -2.55 6.60 0.80
C CYS A 50 -3.86 6.03 0.23
N LEU A 51 -4.03 4.71 0.22
CA LEU A 51 -5.27 4.03 -0.20
C LEU A 51 -6.36 4.02 0.89
N GLY A 52 -6.08 4.59 2.06
CA GLY A 52 -7.07 4.76 3.13
C GLY A 52 -6.98 3.73 4.26
N SER A 53 -5.79 3.15 4.49
CA SER A 53 -5.51 2.31 5.66
C SER A 53 -5.81 3.05 6.97
N ASP A 54 -6.47 2.40 7.93
CA ASP A 54 -6.89 3.06 9.17
C ASP A 54 -5.71 3.35 10.11
N LYS A 55 -4.57 2.66 9.92
CA LYS A 55 -3.35 2.82 10.72
C LYS A 55 -2.16 3.20 9.84
N CYS A 56 -1.30 4.07 10.34
CA CYS A 56 -0.04 4.37 9.68
C CYS A 56 1.02 3.32 10.05
N SER A 57 1.19 2.30 9.20
CA SER A 57 2.22 1.26 9.37
C SER A 57 3.63 1.70 8.94
N ILE A 58 3.80 2.96 8.54
CA ILE A 58 5.10 3.53 8.17
C ILE A 58 5.94 3.67 9.45
N PRO A 59 7.11 3.02 9.55
CA PRO A 59 7.97 3.06 10.72
C PRO A 59 8.42 4.49 10.98
N VAL A 60 8.50 4.82 12.27
CA VAL A 60 9.04 6.11 12.73
C VAL A 60 10.54 6.15 12.41
N GLY A 61 11.00 7.29 11.88
CA GLY A 61 12.37 7.49 11.43
C GLY A 61 12.43 8.47 10.25
N LEU A 62 13.57 8.49 9.56
CA LEU A 62 13.94 9.51 8.56
C LEU A 62 12.80 9.92 7.61
N ILE A 63 12.06 8.95 7.06
CA ILE A 63 10.98 9.22 6.10
C ILE A 63 9.82 9.99 6.75
N ARG A 64 9.36 9.62 7.95
CA ARG A 64 8.32 10.38 8.69
C ARG A 64 8.85 11.71 9.23
N ASP A 65 10.15 11.81 9.46
CA ASP A 65 10.70 13.04 10.02
C ASP A 65 10.80 14.13 8.95
N VAL A 66 11.22 13.77 7.74
CA VAL A 66 11.42 14.72 6.62
C VAL A 66 10.15 14.96 5.79
N THR A 67 9.22 14.00 5.74
CA THR A 67 8.04 14.06 4.85
C THR A 67 6.83 14.66 5.57
N GLY A 68 6.17 15.64 4.96
CA GLY A 68 4.93 16.25 5.43
C GLY A 68 3.68 15.60 4.84
N TRP A 69 3.73 15.21 3.56
CA TRP A 69 2.64 14.50 2.89
C TRP A 69 3.15 13.31 2.08
N PHE A 70 2.42 12.21 2.16
CA PHE A 70 2.64 11.02 1.35
C PHE A 70 1.62 11.01 0.22
N GLY A 71 1.99 10.65 -0.99
CA GLY A 71 0.98 10.46 -2.02
C GLY A 71 1.37 9.59 -3.19
N LEU A 72 0.37 9.42 -4.05
CA LEU A 72 0.35 8.51 -5.18
C LEU A 72 -0.21 9.23 -6.39
N HIS A 73 0.42 9.00 -7.53
CA HIS A 73 -0.14 9.31 -8.84
C HIS A 73 -0.62 8.01 -9.46
N LEU A 74 -1.93 7.91 -9.65
CA LEU A 74 -2.63 6.75 -10.18
C LEU A 74 -3.12 7.05 -11.60
N ARG A 75 -3.01 6.04 -12.46
CA ARG A 75 -3.69 5.99 -13.75
C ARG A 75 -4.94 5.16 -13.62
N LEU A 76 -6.06 5.76 -14.02
CA LEU A 76 -7.35 5.11 -14.19
C LEU A 76 -7.58 4.81 -15.67
N ALA A 77 -8.74 4.27 -16.01
CA ALA A 77 -9.06 3.88 -17.39
C ALA A 77 -8.96 5.07 -18.37
N ASN A 78 -9.57 6.20 -18.01
CA ASN A 78 -9.69 7.38 -18.87
C ASN A 78 -9.11 8.65 -18.23
N THR A 79 -8.75 8.61 -16.94
CA THR A 79 -8.28 9.76 -16.16
C THR A 79 -7.03 9.38 -15.36
N GLU A 80 -6.39 10.39 -14.80
CA GLU A 80 -5.36 10.27 -13.77
C GLU A 80 -5.88 10.86 -12.47
N MET A 81 -5.38 10.34 -11.35
CA MET A 81 -5.72 10.82 -10.02
C MET A 81 -4.45 10.96 -9.21
N ILE A 82 -4.28 12.09 -8.54
CA ILE A 82 -3.25 12.27 -7.52
C ILE A 82 -3.95 12.25 -6.19
N VAL A 83 -3.40 11.48 -5.26
CA VAL A 83 -3.89 11.35 -3.89
C VAL A 83 -2.72 11.62 -2.96
N ALA A 84 -2.93 12.43 -1.94
CA ALA A 84 -1.97 12.69 -0.90
C ALA A 84 -2.64 12.64 0.47
N ARG A 85 -1.97 12.04 1.44
CA ARG A 85 -2.38 11.94 2.83
C ARG A 85 -1.33 12.58 3.70
N ARG A 86 -1.78 13.37 4.67
CA ARG A 86 -0.87 14.08 5.57
C ARG A 86 -0.12 13.09 6.45
N ASN A 87 1.12 13.41 6.80
CA ASN A 87 1.87 12.64 7.78
C ASN A 87 1.26 12.82 9.17
N PRO A 88 0.94 11.74 9.89
CA PRO A 88 0.32 11.82 11.20
C PRO A 88 1.27 12.27 12.34
N GLY A 89 2.58 12.43 12.09
CA GLY A 89 3.52 12.90 13.12
C GLY A 89 3.58 11.93 14.29
N ASP A 90 3.17 12.36 15.49
CA ASP A 90 3.07 11.51 16.69
C ASP A 90 1.74 10.75 16.81
N GLN A 91 0.77 11.06 15.93
CA GLN A 91 -0.53 10.39 15.92
C GLN A 91 -0.47 9.04 15.20
N GLN A 92 -1.42 8.16 15.52
CA GLN A 92 -1.52 6.84 14.87
C GLN A 92 -1.93 6.93 13.40
N ALA A 93 -2.80 7.89 13.05
CA ALA A 93 -3.23 8.18 11.69
C ALA A 93 -3.88 9.58 11.64
N THR A 94 -4.00 10.15 10.44
CA THR A 94 -4.77 11.37 10.18
C THR A 94 -5.74 11.11 9.04
N ASN A 95 -6.89 11.77 9.08
CA ASN A 95 -7.90 11.69 8.03
C ASN A 95 -7.77 12.82 7.02
N GLU A 96 -6.76 13.67 7.16
CA GLU A 96 -6.52 14.81 6.27
C GLU A 96 -5.90 14.33 4.96
N MET A 97 -6.65 14.55 3.86
CA MET A 97 -6.26 14.14 2.53
C MET A 97 -6.40 15.28 1.52
N TYR A 98 -5.60 15.17 0.47
CA TYR A 98 -5.67 15.98 -0.73
C TYR A 98 -5.83 15.05 -1.93
N TRP A 99 -6.73 15.31 -2.85
CA TRP A 99 -6.80 14.57 -4.11
C TRP A 99 -7.19 15.47 -5.28
N SER A 100 -6.75 15.10 -6.48
CA SER A 100 -7.12 15.79 -7.71
C SER A 100 -7.28 14.77 -8.83
N GLU A 101 -8.30 14.94 -9.67
CA GLU A 101 -8.57 14.07 -10.81
C GLU A 101 -8.62 14.88 -12.11
N GLY A 102 -8.09 14.33 -13.20
CA GLY A 102 -8.08 14.99 -14.50
C GLY A 102 -7.50 14.10 -15.60
N LEU A 103 -7.62 14.52 -16.86
CA LEU A 103 -7.11 13.74 -18.01
C LEU A 103 -5.57 13.67 -18.06
N LYS A 104 -4.91 14.74 -17.62
CA LYS A 104 -3.44 14.84 -17.53
C LYS A 104 -3.08 15.70 -16.34
N LEU A 105 -2.58 15.09 -15.27
CA LEU A 105 -2.26 15.79 -14.03
C LEU A 105 -0.75 15.98 -13.88
N GLY A 106 -0.36 17.24 -13.63
CA GLY A 106 0.96 17.56 -13.11
C GLY A 106 1.01 17.37 -11.61
N VAL A 107 2.15 16.88 -11.09
CA VAL A 107 2.36 16.77 -9.65
C VAL A 107 2.53 18.18 -9.07
N PRO A 108 1.69 18.60 -8.10
CA PRO A 108 1.85 19.91 -7.49
C PRO A 108 3.16 19.95 -6.68
N PRO A 109 3.95 21.04 -6.76
CA PRO A 109 5.21 21.13 -6.04
C PRO A 109 5.00 21.21 -4.52
N ILE A 110 3.91 21.83 -4.06
CA ILE A 110 3.59 22.03 -2.65
C ILE A 110 2.11 21.75 -2.44
N ILE A 111 1.77 21.08 -1.34
CA ILE A 111 0.39 20.88 -0.88
C ILE A 111 0.20 21.69 0.41
N SER A 112 -0.54 22.80 0.30
CA SER A 112 -0.77 23.72 1.42
C SER A 112 -2.01 23.35 2.24
N GLU A 113 -3.05 22.82 1.60
CA GLU A 113 -4.35 22.56 2.24
C GLU A 113 -4.89 21.17 1.90
N LYS A 114 -5.65 20.61 2.85
CA LYS A 114 -6.45 19.41 2.63
C LYS A 114 -7.71 19.79 1.85
N ASN A 115 -8.16 18.91 0.97
CA ASN A 115 -9.42 19.11 0.23
C ASN A 115 -10.44 17.98 0.44
N ALA A 116 -10.05 16.91 1.13
CA ALA A 116 -10.91 15.75 1.35
C ALA A 116 -10.53 14.98 2.61
N ARG A 117 -11.37 14.00 2.93
CA ARG A 117 -11.12 13.01 3.98
C ARG A 117 -10.89 11.62 3.38
N VAL A 118 -10.44 10.70 4.23
CA VAL A 118 -10.21 9.30 3.87
C VAL A 118 -11.50 8.63 3.38
N GLU A 119 -12.63 8.99 3.96
CA GLU A 119 -13.95 8.46 3.63
C GLU A 119 -14.37 8.84 2.20
N ASP A 120 -14.12 10.08 1.80
CA ASP A 120 -14.41 10.59 0.45
C ASP A 120 -13.62 9.82 -0.61
N LEU A 121 -12.35 9.52 -0.30
CA LEU A 121 -11.49 8.73 -1.15
C LEU A 121 -12.01 7.30 -1.31
N LYS A 122 -12.40 6.65 -0.20
CA LYS A 122 -13.00 5.30 -0.20
C LYS A 122 -14.26 5.29 -1.06
N TYR A 123 -15.14 6.29 -0.91
CA TYR A 123 -16.33 6.43 -1.74
C TYR A 123 -15.99 6.58 -3.22
N ARG A 124 -15.01 7.44 -3.56
CA ARG A 124 -14.59 7.64 -4.95
C ARG A 124 -14.02 6.36 -5.57
N PHE A 125 -13.18 5.61 -4.86
CA PHE A 125 -12.66 4.32 -5.33
C PHE A 125 -13.77 3.29 -5.53
N ASN A 126 -14.77 3.26 -4.66
CA ASN A 126 -15.93 2.36 -4.83
C ASN A 126 -16.69 2.66 -6.12
N GLN A 127 -16.92 3.94 -6.43
CA GLN A 127 -17.57 4.35 -7.69
C GLN A 127 -16.75 3.95 -8.92
N ILE A 128 -15.43 4.16 -8.89
CA ILE A 128 -14.55 3.87 -10.03
C ILE A 128 -14.41 2.34 -10.24
N SER A 129 -14.36 1.58 -9.15
CA SER A 129 -14.26 0.11 -9.21
C SER A 129 -15.49 -0.60 -9.76
N ASN A 130 -16.59 0.14 -9.99
CA ASN A 130 -17.85 -0.41 -10.46
C ASN A 130 -18.29 -1.63 -9.63
N LEU A 131 -17.90 -1.65 -8.35
CA LEU A 131 -18.47 -2.51 -7.34
C LEU A 131 -19.88 -1.95 -7.11
N PRO A 132 -20.95 -2.60 -7.61
CA PRO A 132 -22.30 -2.09 -7.42
C PRO A 132 -22.54 -1.96 -5.91
N SER A 133 -23.01 -0.79 -5.50
CA SER A 133 -23.92 -0.59 -4.36
C SER A 133 -23.97 -1.76 -3.36
N LEU A 134 -23.03 -1.78 -2.41
CA LEU A 134 -23.45 -2.21 -1.08
C LEU A 134 -24.16 -1.01 -0.48
N ASP A 135 -25.48 -1.01 -0.65
CA ASP A 135 -26.41 -0.07 -0.05
C ASP A 135 -25.99 0.20 1.41
N PHE A 136 -25.58 1.43 1.68
CA PHE A 136 -25.84 2.07 2.96
C PHE A 136 -27.20 2.76 2.88
N ALA A 137 -28.23 2.01 2.51
CA ALA A 137 -29.59 2.39 2.82
C ALA A 137 -29.83 1.92 4.26
N GLY A 138 -29.89 2.88 5.19
CA GLY A 138 -30.49 2.63 6.49
C GLY A 138 -31.91 2.11 6.28
N GLY A 139 -32.21 0.96 6.87
CA GLY A 139 -33.51 0.32 6.78
C GLY A 139 -33.47 -1.10 7.34
N GLU A 140 -33.64 -1.19 8.65
CA GLU A 140 -34.33 -2.27 9.38
C GLU A 140 -33.87 -3.73 9.20
N ASP A 141 -33.18 -4.21 10.24
CA ASP A 141 -33.26 -5.52 10.88
C ASP A 141 -33.81 -6.71 10.07
N VAL A 142 -32.92 -7.56 9.51
CA VAL A 142 -33.21 -8.99 9.29
C VAL A 142 -31.92 -9.83 9.40
N GLY A 143 -31.81 -10.59 10.50
CA GLY A 143 -31.48 -12.02 10.49
C GLY A 143 -30.14 -12.52 9.92
N PHE A 144 -29.25 -12.90 10.83
CA PHE A 144 -28.36 -14.09 10.79
C PHE A 144 -28.06 -14.71 9.40
N ALA A 145 -27.16 -14.09 8.64
CA ALA A 145 -26.28 -14.75 7.68
C ALA A 145 -25.12 -13.80 7.35
N GLY A 146 -23.91 -14.10 7.83
CA GLY A 146 -22.71 -13.32 7.51
C GLY A 146 -22.52 -13.25 6.00
N ARG A 147 -22.72 -12.06 5.43
CA ARG A 147 -22.55 -11.83 3.99
C ARG A 147 -21.06 -12.00 3.63
N PRO A 148 -20.73 -12.74 2.56
CA PRO A 148 -19.34 -13.01 2.21
C PRO A 148 -18.62 -11.74 1.79
N SER A 149 -17.43 -11.53 2.34
CA SER A 149 -16.50 -10.47 1.97
C SER A 149 -15.50 -10.97 0.91
N PHE A 150 -14.75 -10.06 0.25
CA PHE A 150 -13.63 -10.43 -0.62
C PHE A 150 -12.64 -11.41 0.04
N ARG A 151 -12.57 -11.37 1.38
CA ARG A 151 -11.82 -12.31 2.22
C ARG A 151 -12.33 -13.75 2.10
N ASP A 152 -13.62 -13.97 1.96
CA ASP A 152 -14.22 -15.32 1.86
C ASP A 152 -13.93 -15.97 0.49
N MET A 153 -13.75 -15.17 -0.57
CA MET A 153 -13.32 -15.65 -1.89
C MET A 153 -11.81 -15.96 -1.99
N SER A 154 -10.98 -15.49 -1.05
CA SER A 154 -9.52 -15.73 -1.09
C SER A 154 -9.12 -17.20 -0.88
N SER A 155 -10.03 -18.01 -0.33
CA SER A 155 -9.86 -19.45 -0.11
C SER A 155 -9.71 -20.27 -1.40
N PHE A 156 -10.18 -19.75 -2.55
CA PHE A 156 -10.15 -20.46 -3.83
C PHE A 156 -8.90 -20.20 -4.68
N ASN A 157 -8.00 -19.31 -4.25
CA ASN A 157 -6.79 -18.96 -5.01
C ASN A 157 -5.48 -19.46 -4.37
N SER A 158 -5.59 -20.32 -3.34
CA SER A 158 -4.42 -20.98 -2.77
C SER A 158 -4.02 -22.17 -3.62
N ASN A 159 -3.01 -21.98 -4.45
CA ASN A 159 -2.27 -23.06 -5.09
C ASN A 159 -1.93 -24.15 -4.05
N ARG A 160 -2.49 -25.34 -4.23
CA ARG A 160 -2.19 -26.53 -3.43
C ARG A 160 -0.81 -27.06 -3.84
N SER A 161 0.27 -26.45 -3.36
CA SER A 161 1.57 -27.14 -3.35
C SER A 161 1.60 -28.10 -2.17
N ILE A 162 1.39 -29.39 -2.45
CA ILE A 162 1.76 -30.49 -1.55
C ILE A 162 3.25 -30.32 -1.23
N LEU A 163 3.57 -29.96 0.02
CA LEU A 163 4.89 -30.22 0.58
C LEU A 163 4.74 -31.46 1.46
N SER A 164 5.13 -32.61 0.92
CA SER A 164 5.27 -33.83 1.69
C SER A 164 6.30 -33.58 2.81
N ARG A 165 5.82 -33.56 4.05
CA ARG A 165 6.67 -33.66 5.24
C ARG A 165 7.36 -35.03 5.19
N ILE A 166 8.62 -35.07 4.78
CA ILE A 166 9.49 -36.20 5.04
C ILE A 166 9.86 -36.15 6.54
N PRO A 167 9.54 -37.17 7.35
CA PRO A 167 9.93 -37.21 8.74
C PRO A 167 11.45 -37.43 8.86
N THR A 168 12.14 -36.51 9.53
CA THR A 168 13.52 -36.66 10.00
C THR A 168 13.61 -37.85 10.95
N ARG A 169 13.99 -39.02 10.43
CA ARG A 169 14.48 -40.15 11.22
C ARG A 169 16.00 -40.03 11.34
N SER A 170 16.43 -39.77 12.58
CA SER A 170 17.61 -40.39 13.22
C SER A 170 18.63 -41.03 12.28
N PHE A 171 19.74 -40.33 12.01
CA PHE A 171 20.96 -41.01 11.58
C PHE A 171 22.07 -40.79 12.59
N THR A 172 22.39 -41.91 13.23
CA THR A 172 23.31 -42.12 14.32
C THR A 172 24.76 -41.86 13.91
N ARG A 173 25.55 -41.43 14.90
CA ARG A 173 27.02 -41.45 14.98
C ARG A 173 27.71 -42.59 14.19
N ARG A 174 28.98 -42.31 13.86
CA ARG A 174 30.05 -43.14 13.24
C ARG A 174 30.03 -42.98 11.71
N THR A 175 31.09 -42.59 11.01
CA THR A 175 32.54 -42.80 11.13
C THR A 175 33.15 -41.82 10.10
N LEU A 176 34.20 -41.03 10.33
CA LEU A 176 35.59 -41.45 10.18
C LEU A 176 36.48 -40.22 10.46
N GLN A 177 37.37 -40.37 11.44
CA GLN A 177 38.67 -39.70 11.44
C GLN A 177 39.38 -40.02 10.13
N LYS A 178 39.97 -39.01 9.48
CA LYS A 178 41.41 -38.94 9.18
C LYS A 178 41.73 -37.86 8.13
N THR A 179 42.75 -37.07 8.45
CA THR A 179 43.63 -36.34 7.51
C THR A 179 42.98 -35.08 6.93
N VAL A 180 43.45 -33.85 7.21
CA VAL A 180 44.73 -33.28 6.77
C VAL A 180 45.14 -32.13 7.71
N ARG A 181 46.41 -32.21 8.17
CA ARG A 181 47.41 -31.16 8.49
C ARG A 181 46.92 -29.69 8.34
N ASN A 182 47.17 -28.77 9.25
CA ASN A 182 48.39 -28.47 10.01
C ASN A 182 48.00 -27.64 11.25
#